data_AF-A0A7X3X147-F1
#
_entry.id   AF-A0A7X3X147-F1
#
_cell.length_a   1.000
_cell.length_b   1.000
_cell.length_c   1.000
_cell.angle_alpha   90.00
_cell.angle_beta   90.00
_cell.angle_gamma   90.00
#
_symmetry.space_group_name_H-M   'P 1'
#
loop_
_entity.id
_entity.type
_entity.pdbx_description
1 polymer ?
#
loop_
_entity_poly.entity_id
_entity_poly.type
_entity_poly.pdbx_seq_one_letter_code
_entity_poly.pdbx_strand_id
1 'polypeptide(L)'
;MTPPPLAALSDLDVYRAVNRDMLSGTGPASMLDMCAVSLPAGLDEHGMPVGLQLIGRTGTDHDLMDRAAAVESVLGTNVERLGLPPRLALLSER
;
A
#
# COMPACT_ATOMS: atom_id res chain seq x y z
N MET A 1 -4.64 -9.83 3.60
CA MET A 1 -6.10 -9.85 3.46
C MET A 1 -6.44 -9.20 2.15
N THR A 2 -6.99 -9.97 1.23
CA THR A 2 -7.50 -9.46 -0.04
C THR A 2 -8.67 -8.50 0.23
N PRO A 3 -8.72 -7.32 -0.42
CA PRO A 3 -9.83 -6.39 -0.23
C PRO A 3 -11.17 -7.04 -0.60
N PRO A 4 -12.21 -6.92 0.25
CA PRO A 4 -13.51 -7.46 -0.11
C PRO A 4 -14.14 -6.66 -1.27
N PRO A 5 -15.04 -7.28 -2.05
CA PRO A 5 -15.81 -6.57 -3.06
C PRO A 5 -16.63 -5.42 -2.45
N LEU A 6 -16.76 -4.31 -3.17
CA LEU A 6 -17.51 -3.14 -2.69
C LEU A 6 -18.97 -3.48 -2.32
N ALA A 7 -19.61 -4.39 -3.06
CA ALA A 7 -20.97 -4.83 -2.79
C ALA A 7 -21.12 -5.49 -1.40
N ALA A 8 -20.04 -6.05 -0.84
CA ALA A 8 -20.05 -6.64 0.49
C ALA A 8 -20.01 -5.58 1.63
N LEU A 9 -19.80 -4.30 1.29
CA LEU A 9 -19.67 -3.19 2.24
C LEU A 9 -20.93 -2.31 2.30
N SER A 10 -22.08 -2.81 1.86
CA SER A 10 -23.35 -2.06 1.89
C SER A 10 -23.91 -1.87 3.30
N ASP A 11 -23.58 -2.78 4.22
CA ASP A 11 -23.95 -2.68 5.63
C ASP A 11 -22.91 -1.87 6.42
N LEU A 12 -23.37 -0.94 7.25
CA LEU A 12 -22.50 0.00 7.94
C LEU A 12 -21.64 -0.67 9.02
N ASP A 13 -22.16 -1.68 9.71
CA ASP A 13 -21.41 -2.35 10.77
C ASP A 13 -20.38 -3.31 10.18
N VAL A 14 -20.71 -3.97 9.07
CA VAL A 14 -19.74 -4.71 8.24
C VAL A 14 -18.63 -3.77 7.74
N TYR A 15 -19.00 -2.63 7.16
CA TYR A 15 -18.04 -1.62 6.70
C TYR A 15 -17.10 -1.19 7.83
N ARG A 16 -17.63 -0.88 9.02
CA ARG A 16 -16.82 -0.45 10.18
C ARG A 16 -15.83 -1.51 10.62
N ALA A 17 -16.24 -2.78 10.63
CA ALA A 17 -15.36 -3.89 10.99
C ALA A 17 -14.21 -4.02 9.96
N VAL A 18 -14.55 -4.11 8.68
CA VAL A 18 -13.55 -4.22 7.59
C VAL A 18 -12.62 -3.01 7.56
N ASN A 19 -13.17 -1.80 7.70
CA ASN A 19 -12.39 -0.57 7.66
C ASN A 19 -11.39 -0.49 8.82
N ARG A 20 -11.74 -0.99 10.01
CA ARG A 20 -10.80 -1.09 11.13
C ARG A 20 -9.60 -1.96 10.79
N ASP A 21 -9.85 -3.11 10.17
CA ASP A 21 -8.78 -4.05 9.79
C ASP A 21 -7.92 -3.48 8.66
N MET A 22 -8.54 -2.85 7.65
CA MET A 22 -7.84 -2.16 6.56
C MET A 22 -6.96 -1.01 7.06
N LEU A 23 -7.41 -0.26 8.06
CA LEU A 23 -6.68 0.88 8.63
C LEU A 23 -5.68 0.48 9.71
N SER A 24 -5.58 -0.79 10.10
CA SER A 24 -4.66 -1.23 11.15
C SER A 24 -3.20 -0.83 10.86
N GLY A 25 -2.79 -0.87 9.59
CA GLY A 25 -1.44 -0.49 9.15
C GLY A 25 -1.21 1.00 8.88
N THR A 26 -2.26 1.80 8.67
CA THR A 26 -2.17 3.24 8.29
C THR A 26 -2.63 4.17 9.40
N GLY A 27 -3.67 3.79 10.13
CA GLY A 27 -4.34 4.59 11.16
C GLY A 27 -3.40 5.13 12.23
N PRO A 28 -2.52 4.30 12.84
CA PRO A 28 -1.61 4.79 13.88
C PRO A 28 -0.72 5.94 13.41
N ALA A 29 -0.22 5.92 12.17
CA ALA A 29 0.63 6.99 11.65
C ALA A 29 -0.13 8.32 11.51
N SER A 30 -1.33 8.28 10.95
CA SER A 30 -2.17 9.48 10.81
C SER A 30 -2.62 10.05 12.15
N MET A 31 -2.96 9.21 13.12
CA MET A 31 -3.44 9.65 14.43
C MET A 31 -2.34 10.24 15.31
N LEU A 32 -1.08 9.84 15.10
CA LEU A 32 0.07 10.26 15.90
C LEU A 32 0.96 11.29 15.17
N ASP A 33 0.49 11.84 14.03
CA ASP A 33 1.23 12.80 13.22
C ASP A 33 2.63 12.30 12.82
N MET A 34 2.72 11.02 12.44
CA MET A 34 3.98 10.38 12.05
C MET A 34 4.14 10.36 10.53
N CYS A 35 5.39 10.33 10.08
CA CYS A 35 5.71 10.12 8.66
C CYS A 35 5.51 8.64 8.29
N ALA A 36 4.91 8.36 7.14
CA ALA A 36 4.74 7.00 6.64
C ALA A 36 4.85 6.93 5.12
N VAL A 37 5.36 5.80 4.61
CA VAL A 37 5.47 5.52 3.18
C VAL A 37 5.08 4.06 2.92
N SER A 38 4.39 3.81 1.80
CA SER A 38 3.99 2.47 1.38
C SER A 38 4.75 2.08 0.11
N LEU A 39 5.40 0.92 0.15
CA LEU A 39 6.14 0.33 -0.96
C LEU A 39 5.38 -0.87 -1.55
N PRO A 40 5.48 -1.14 -2.86
CA PRO A 40 4.87 -2.31 -3.45
C PRO A 40 5.59 -3.58 -2.97
N ALA A 41 4.88 -4.48 -2.29
CA ALA A 41 5.42 -5.75 -1.83
C ALA A 41 5.19 -6.89 -2.85
N GLY A 42 4.17 -6.77 -3.68
CA GLY A 42 3.81 -7.75 -4.70
C GLY A 42 2.30 -7.91 -4.84
N LEU A 43 1.88 -9.05 -5.37
CA LEU A 43 0.47 -9.45 -5.47
C LEU A 43 0.17 -10.55 -4.45
N ASP A 44 -1.05 -10.55 -3.93
CA ASP A 44 -1.56 -11.68 -3.15
C ASP A 44 -1.99 -12.85 -4.05
N GLU A 45 -2.51 -13.91 -3.44
CA GLU A 45 -2.97 -15.12 -4.14
C GLU A 45 -4.13 -14.89 -5.13
N HIS A 46 -4.85 -13.77 -4.99
CA HIS A 46 -5.94 -13.35 -5.88
C HIS A 46 -5.47 -12.33 -6.93
N GLY A 47 -4.16 -12.03 -6.99
CA GLY A 47 -3.60 -11.04 -7.90
C GLY A 47 -3.85 -9.60 -7.46
N MET A 48 -4.20 -9.36 -6.19
CA MET A 48 -4.43 -8.01 -5.68
C MET A 48 -3.13 -7.38 -5.15
N PRO A 49 -2.86 -6.09 -5.40
CA PRO A 49 -1.67 -5.42 -4.90
C PRO A 49 -1.58 -5.39 -3.37
N VAL A 50 -0.39 -5.71 -2.86
CA VAL A 50 -0.04 -5.65 -1.43
C VAL A 50 1.05 -4.61 -1.22
N GLY A 51 0.86 -3.75 -0.22
CA GLY A 51 1.84 -2.74 0.20
C GLY A 51 2.59 -3.13 1.47
N LEU A 52 3.84 -2.68 1.60
CA LEU A 52 4.62 -2.68 2.83
C LEU A 52 4.69 -1.25 3.36
N GLN A 53 4.14 -1.00 4.55
CA GLN A 53 4.20 0.31 5.19
C GLN A 53 5.43 0.44 6.09
N LEU A 54 6.20 1.50 5.89
CA LEU A 54 7.25 1.95 6.79
C LEU A 54 6.76 3.20 7.52
N ILE A 55 6.93 3.24 8.84
CA ILE A 55 6.52 4.35 9.70
C ILE A 55 7.77 4.93 10.37
N GLY A 56 7.97 6.23 10.20
CA GLY A 56 9.02 7.03 10.83
C GLY A 56 8.48 7.88 11.97
N ARG A 57 9.37 8.65 12.62
CA ARG A 57 8.93 9.66 13.59
C ARG A 57 8.41 10.90 12.85
N THR A 58 7.68 11.75 13.55
CA THR A 58 7.26 13.07 13.03
C THR A 58 8.47 13.88 12.54
N GLY A 59 8.37 14.45 11.35
CA GLY A 59 9.38 15.35 10.76
C GLY A 59 10.65 14.65 10.26
N THR A 60 10.64 13.33 10.07
CA THR A 60 11.80 12.56 9.55
C THR A 60 11.56 11.99 8.16
N ASP A 61 10.88 12.75 7.29
CA ASP A 61 10.50 12.29 5.94
C ASP A 61 11.71 11.91 5.09
N HIS A 62 12.78 12.70 5.10
CA HIS A 62 13.99 12.41 4.34
C HIS A 62 14.65 11.10 4.81
N ASP A 63 14.86 10.93 6.12
CA ASP A 63 15.39 9.67 6.68
C ASP A 63 14.50 8.47 6.34
N LEU A 64 13.18 8.66 6.32
CA LEU A 64 12.23 7.62 5.96
C LEU A 64 12.32 7.27 4.47
N MET A 65 12.51 8.26 3.60
CA MET A 65 12.70 8.05 2.15
C MET A 65 14.02 7.34 1.84
N ASP A 66 15.10 7.65 2.55
CA ASP A 66 16.38 6.93 2.40
C ASP A 66 16.22 5.44 2.76
N ARG A 67 15.48 5.16 3.84
CA ARG A 67 15.14 3.78 4.22
C ARG A 67 14.22 3.11 3.21
N ALA A 68 13.26 3.85 2.65
CA ALA A 68 12.36 3.34 1.64
C ALA A 68 13.12 2.93 0.37
N ALA A 69 14.08 3.75 -0.08
CA ALA A 69 14.97 3.43 -1.20
C ALA A 69 15.85 2.20 -0.92
N ALA A 70 16.38 2.08 0.31
CA ALA A 70 17.12 0.89 0.71
C ALA A 70 16.24 -0.38 0.68
N VAL A 71 14.98 -0.29 1.13
CA VAL A 71 14.03 -1.41 1.06
C VAL A 71 13.65 -1.72 -0.39
N GLU A 72 13.42 -0.72 -1.24
CA GLU A 72 13.17 -0.90 -2.67
C GLU A 72 14.35 -1.59 -3.37
N SER A 73 15.59 -1.34 -2.96
CA SER A 73 16.76 -2.05 -3.55
C SER A 73 16.75 -3.57 -3.31
N VAL A 74 16.05 -4.02 -2.27
CA VAL A 74 15.89 -5.45 -1.93
C VAL A 74 14.59 -5.99 -2.50
N LEU A 75 13.51 -5.21 -2.40
CA LEU A 75 12.19 -5.58 -2.91
C LEU A 75 12.06 -5.37 -4.42
N GLY A 76 12.96 -4.69 -5.12
CA GLY A 76 12.74 -4.29 -6.51
C GLY A 76 11.68 -3.18 -6.68
N THR A 77 11.62 -2.69 -7.90
CA THR A 77 10.79 -1.56 -8.34
C THR A 77 9.30 -1.91 -8.42
N ASN A 78 8.46 -0.88 -8.54
CA ASN A 78 7.03 -1.04 -8.76
C ASN A 78 6.67 -1.90 -9.98
N VAL A 79 7.40 -1.75 -11.10
CA VAL A 79 7.18 -2.55 -12.32
C VAL A 79 7.53 -4.00 -12.09
N GLU A 80 8.59 -4.29 -11.34
CA GLU A 80 8.99 -5.66 -11.01
C GLU A 80 8.01 -6.33 -10.04
N ARG A 81 7.42 -5.56 -9.12
CA ARG A 81 6.52 -6.09 -8.08
C ARG A 81 5.05 -6.18 -8.50
N LEU A 82 4.56 -5.21 -9.26
CA LEU A 82 3.14 -5.08 -9.64
C LEU A 82 2.89 -5.15 -11.15
N GLY A 83 3.94 -5.12 -11.98
CA GLY A 83 3.83 -5.02 -13.42
C GLY A 83 3.60 -3.60 -13.93
N LEU A 84 3.37 -3.48 -15.24
CA LEU A 84 3.07 -2.19 -15.86
C LEU A 84 1.68 -1.70 -15.44
N PRO A 85 1.54 -0.43 -15.05
CA PRO A 85 0.23 0.12 -14.74
C PRO A 85 -0.65 0.08 -16.00
N PRO A 86 -1.96 -0.25 -15.87
CA PRO A 86 -2.83 -0.55 -17.01
C PRO A 86 -2.84 0.56 -18.09
N ARG A 87 -2.72 1.82 -17.67
CA ARG A 87 -2.72 2.96 -18.60
C ARG A 87 -1.45 3.08 -19.46
N LEU A 88 -0.31 2.60 -18.98
CA LEU A 88 0.96 2.60 -19.73
C LEU A 88 1.06 1.39 -20.66
N ALA A 89 0.49 0.24 -20.26
CA ALA A 89 0.42 -0.93 -21.12
C ALA A 89 -0.28 -0.63 -22.46
N LEU A 90 -1.39 0.14 -22.42
CA LEU A 90 -2.17 0.55 -23.60
C LEU A 90 -1.41 1.46 -24.58
N LEU A 91 -0.32 2.10 -24.15
CA LEU A 91 0.51 2.96 -25.00
C LEU A 91 1.66 2.20 -25.67
N SER A 92 2.01 1.01 -25.17
CA SER A 92 3.05 0.14 -25.73
C SER A 92 2.56 -0.72 -26.90
N GLU A 93 1.24 -0.79 -27.12
CA GLU A 93 0.59 -1.56 -28.19
C GLU A 93 0.26 -0.70 -29.43
N ARG A 94 0.81 0.51 -29.51
CA ARG A 94 0.68 1.44 -30.65
C ARG A 94 2.05 1.68 -31.29
#